data_AF-A0A948I389-F1
#
_entry.id   AF-A0A948I389-F1
#
_cell.length_a   1.000
_cell.length_b   1.000
_cell.length_c   1.000
_cell.angle_alpha   90.00
_cell.angle_beta   90.00
_cell.angle_gamma   90.00
#
_symmetry.space_group_name_H-M   'P 1'
#
loop_
_entity.id
_entity.type
_entity.pdbx_description
1 polymer ?
#
loop_
_entity_poly.entity_id
_entity_poly.type
_entity_poly.pdbx_seq_one_letter_code
_entity_poly.pdbx_strand_id
1 'polypeptide(L)'
;MHIGLIGGIGVAASVVYYQRLAAATEAKKARLRLTLSHGDIHTLIANNLADRRQPQAEIFARQIEELKAAGAEVAALTSLGAHYCFEELEAISALP
;
A
#
# COMPACT_ATOMS: atom_id res chain seq x y z
N MET A 1 14.54 1.40 -8.02
CA MET A 1 13.48 1.58 -7.04
C MET A 1 12.12 1.32 -7.68
N HIS A 2 11.60 0.13 -7.45
CA HIS A 2 10.24 -0.30 -7.77
C HIS A 2 9.38 -0.11 -6.53
N ILE A 3 8.32 0.68 -6.64
CA ILE A 3 7.40 0.98 -5.54
C ILE A 3 6.20 0.04 -5.63
N GLY A 4 5.90 -0.65 -4.53
CA GLY A 4 4.63 -1.35 -4.34
C GLY A 4 3.62 -0.42 -3.67
N LEU A 5 2.42 -0.28 -4.24
CA LEU A 5 1.33 0.47 -3.62
C LEU A 5 0.21 -0.46 -3.22
N ILE A 6 -0.20 -0.40 -1.95
CA ILE A 6 -1.50 -0.92 -1.52
C ILE A 6 -2.51 0.21 -1.72
N GLY A 7 -3.20 0.14 -2.87
CA GLY A 7 -4.24 1.07 -3.29
C GLY A 7 -5.63 0.43 -3.23
N GLY A 8 -6.58 0.93 -4.00
CA GLY A 8 -7.96 0.39 -4.05
C GLY A 8 -8.84 0.77 -2.86
N ILE A 9 -8.24 1.17 -1.73
CA ILE A 9 -8.89 1.66 -0.51
C ILE A 9 -9.34 3.13 -0.70
N GLY A 10 -10.14 3.35 -1.74
CA GLY A 10 -10.39 4.65 -2.35
C GLY A 10 -9.74 4.70 -3.73
N VAL A 11 -10.50 4.29 -4.74
CA VAL A 11 -10.03 4.22 -6.14
C VAL A 11 -9.56 5.60 -6.62
N ALA A 12 -10.34 6.65 -6.37
CA ALA A 12 -9.97 8.01 -6.73
C ALA A 12 -8.65 8.46 -6.08
N ALA A 13 -8.44 8.15 -4.79
CA ALA A 13 -7.19 8.47 -4.11
C ALA A 13 -6.01 7.73 -4.73
N SER A 14 -6.18 6.44 -5.08
CA SER A 14 -5.15 5.64 -5.74
C SER A 14 -4.71 6.24 -7.08
N VAL A 15 -5.68 6.75 -7.87
CA VAL A 15 -5.40 7.46 -9.13
C VAL A 15 -4.59 8.73 -8.88
N VAL A 16 -4.91 9.50 -7.85
CA VAL A 16 -4.14 10.71 -7.48
C VAL A 16 -2.70 10.37 -7.11
N TYR A 17 -2.47 9.29 -6.33
CA TYR A 17 -1.11 8.83 -6.02
C TYR A 17 -0.35 8.45 -7.28
N TYR A 18 -0.95 7.68 -8.19
CA TYR A 18 -0.34 7.32 -9.46
C TYR A 18 0.06 8.56 -10.29
N GLN A 19 -0.87 9.50 -10.48
CA GLN A 19 -0.62 10.72 -11.25
C GLN A 19 0.53 11.55 -10.66
N ARG A 20 0.55 11.73 -9.33
CA ARG A 20 1.59 12.53 -8.66
C ARG A 20 2.95 11.85 -8.66
N LEU A 21 2.99 10.52 -8.45
CA LEU A 21 4.24 9.76 -8.53
C LEU A 21 4.81 9.76 -9.94
N ALA A 22 3.96 9.61 -10.96
CA ALA A 22 4.40 9.69 -12.36
C ALA A 22 5.02 11.06 -12.67
N ALA A 23 4.31 12.14 -12.35
CA ALA A 23 4.81 13.51 -12.56
C ALA A 23 6.11 13.80 -11.79
N ALA A 24 6.20 13.39 -10.52
CA ALA A 24 7.39 13.59 -9.70
C ALA A 24 8.61 12.79 -10.22
N THR A 25 8.37 11.59 -10.75
CA THR A 25 9.44 10.74 -11.31
C THR A 25 9.91 11.26 -12.66
N GLU A 26 8.98 11.73 -13.50
CA GLU A 26 9.28 12.41 -14.77
C GLU A 26 10.11 13.68 -14.55
N ALA A 27 9.75 14.52 -13.58
CA ALA A 27 10.50 15.72 -13.23
C ALA A 27 11.95 15.41 -12.81
N LYS A 28 12.19 14.21 -12.27
CA LYS A 28 13.53 13.70 -11.91
C LYS A 28 14.24 13.00 -13.07
N LYS A 29 13.67 12.99 -14.28
CA LYS A 29 14.16 12.26 -15.47
C LYS A 29 14.42 10.78 -15.18
N ALA A 30 13.62 10.19 -14.29
CA ALA A 30 13.71 8.79 -13.90
C ALA A 30 12.54 7.99 -14.49
N ARG A 31 12.63 6.66 -14.47
CA ARG A 31 11.55 5.76 -14.87
C ARG A 31 10.75 5.32 -13.64
N LEU A 32 9.44 5.55 -13.64
CA LEU A 32 8.56 4.99 -12.61
C LEU A 32 8.43 3.47 -12.82
N ARG A 33 8.81 2.69 -11.80
CA ARG A 33 8.54 1.26 -11.69
C ARG A 33 7.55 1.07 -10.54
N LEU A 34 6.37 0.55 -10.83
CA LEU A 34 5.25 0.51 -9.88
C LEU A 34 4.44 -0.77 -10.05
N THR A 35 4.08 -1.42 -8.94
CA THR A 35 3.00 -2.42 -8.88
C THR A 35 1.95 -1.93 -7.90
N LEU A 36 0.67 -2.06 -8.24
CA LEU A 36 -0.44 -1.70 -7.37
C LEU A 36 -1.21 -2.96 -6.98
N SER A 37 -1.31 -3.25 -5.68
CA SER A 37 -2.23 -4.23 -5.12
C SER A 37 -3.53 -3.51 -4.74
N HIS A 38 -4.66 -4.06 -5.17
CA HIS A 38 -5.99 -3.48 -4.91
C HIS A 38 -6.54 -4.04 -3.59
N GLY A 39 -6.59 -3.22 -2.55
CA GLY A 39 -7.14 -3.58 -1.24
C GLY A 39 -8.66 -3.58 -1.21
N ASP A 40 -9.23 -4.48 -0.42
CA ASP A 40 -10.66 -4.52 -0.12
C ASP A 40 -11.01 -3.48 0.96
N ILE A 41 -11.66 -2.41 0.54
CA ILE A 41 -12.08 -1.31 1.42
C ILE A 41 -13.13 -1.75 2.46
N HIS A 42 -14.00 -2.71 2.14
CA HIS A 42 -15.05 -3.14 3.06
C HIS A 42 -14.45 -3.92 4.23
N THR A 43 -13.52 -4.84 3.93
CA THR A 43 -12.76 -5.53 4.98
C THR A 43 -11.97 -4.55 5.83
N LEU A 44 -11.30 -3.56 5.23
CA LEU A 44 -10.58 -2.55 5.99
C LEU A 44 -11.51 -1.79 6.95
N ILE A 45 -12.64 -1.29 6.45
CA ILE A 45 -13.60 -0.53 7.27
C ILE A 45 -14.10 -1.40 8.42
N ALA A 46 -14.46 -2.65 8.16
CA ALA A 46 -14.97 -3.57 9.18
C ALA A 46 -13.91 -3.94 10.23
N ASN A 47 -12.63 -4.01 9.87
CA ASN A 47 -11.55 -4.23 10.82
C ASN A 47 -11.21 -2.97 11.62
N ASN A 48 -11.17 -1.81 10.95
CA ASN A 48 -10.89 -0.53 11.58
C ASN A 48 -11.94 -0.14 12.62
N LEU A 49 -13.24 -0.26 12.28
CA LEU A 49 -14.33 0.01 13.22
C LEU A 49 -14.34 -0.93 14.44
N ALA A 50 -13.76 -2.12 14.31
CA ALA A 50 -13.65 -3.11 15.37
C ALA A 50 -12.26 -3.11 16.05
N ASP A 51 -11.39 -2.15 15.72
CA ASP A 51 -9.98 -2.06 16.16
C ASP A 51 -9.18 -3.38 16.00
N ARG A 52 -9.47 -4.14 14.94
CA ARG A 52 -8.79 -5.41 14.62
C ARG A 52 -7.48 -5.15 13.88
N ARG A 53 -6.50 -4.61 14.60
CA ARG A 53 -5.21 -4.19 14.05
C ARG A 53 -4.39 -5.35 13.51
N GLN A 54 -4.11 -6.34 14.36
CA GLN A 54 -3.28 -7.49 13.97
C GLN A 54 -3.88 -8.27 12.77
N PRO A 55 -5.18 -8.61 12.74
CA PRO A 55 -5.77 -9.24 11.55
C PRO A 55 -5.67 -8.39 10.28
N GLN A 56 -5.79 -7.06 10.38
CA GLN A 56 -5.63 -6.20 9.23
C GLN A 56 -4.18 -6.08 8.77
N ALA A 57 -3.24 -6.01 9.71
CA ALA A 57 -1.81 -6.03 9.41
C ALA A 57 -1.42 -7.29 8.65
N GLU A 58 -1.94 -8.47 9.03
CA GLU A 58 -1.70 -9.72 8.31
C GLU A 58 -2.24 -9.71 6.86
N ILE A 59 -3.38 -9.03 6.62
CA ILE A 59 -3.89 -8.83 5.26
C ILE A 59 -2.90 -8.00 4.44
N PHE A 60 -2.45 -6.86 4.99
CA PHE A 60 -1.49 -6.01 4.31
C PHE A 60 -0.14 -6.70 4.12
N ALA A 61 0.35 -7.47 5.10
CA ALA A 61 1.60 -8.22 4.99
C ALA A 61 1.58 -9.21 3.82
N ARG A 62 0.46 -9.93 3.61
CA ARG A 62 0.29 -10.80 2.43
C ARG A 62 0.34 -10.01 1.11
N GLN A 63 -0.31 -8.84 1.06
CA GLN A 63 -0.22 -7.98 -0.12
C GLN A 63 1.21 -7.45 -0.35
N ILE A 64 1.95 -7.16 0.72
CA ILE A 64 3.36 -6.75 0.64
C ILE A 64 4.23 -7.90 0.09
N GLU A 65 3.99 -9.15 0.50
CA GLU A 65 4.68 -10.31 -0.06
C GLU A 65 4.39 -10.49 -1.56
N GLU A 66 3.14 -10.31 -2.00
CA GLU A 66 2.79 -10.32 -3.43
C GLU A 66 3.51 -9.20 -4.19
N LEU A 67 3.57 -7.99 -3.63
CA LEU A 67 4.28 -6.86 -4.22
C LEU A 67 5.79 -7.13 -4.31
N LYS A 68 6.38 -7.70 -3.27
CA LYS A 68 7.78 -8.13 -3.23
C LYS A 68 8.07 -9.18 -4.30
N ALA A 69 7.21 -10.19 -4.43
CA ALA A 69 7.30 -11.21 -5.47
C ALA A 69 7.18 -10.61 -6.88
N ALA A 70 6.41 -9.51 -7.04
CA ALA A 70 6.34 -8.74 -8.27
C ALA A 70 7.55 -7.80 -8.51
N GLY A 71 8.53 -7.80 -7.61
CA GLY A 71 9.78 -7.05 -7.73
C GLY A 71 9.79 -5.68 -7.06
N ALA A 72 8.78 -5.36 -6.22
CA ALA A 72 8.81 -4.14 -5.42
C ALA A 72 9.96 -4.17 -4.40
N GLU A 73 10.58 -3.02 -4.19
CA GLU A 73 11.70 -2.82 -3.27
C GLU A 73 11.24 -2.11 -1.98
N VAL A 74 10.09 -1.42 -2.03
CA VAL A 74 9.41 -0.78 -0.90
C VAL A 74 7.90 -0.89 -1.07
N ALA A 75 7.14 -0.82 0.02
CA ALA A 75 5.69 -0.76 0.01
C ALA A 75 5.16 0.56 0.60
N ALA A 76 4.02 1.04 0.10
CA ALA A 76 3.33 2.18 0.70
C ALA A 76 1.81 1.97 0.75
N LEU A 77 1.22 2.36 1.89
CA LEU A 77 -0.22 2.41 2.10
C LEU A 77 -0.76 3.77 1.63
N THR A 78 -1.68 3.78 0.67
CA THR A 78 -2.22 5.05 0.12
C THR A 78 -3.49 5.54 0.80
N SER A 79 -3.69 5.20 2.09
CA SER A 79 -4.90 5.56 2.85
C SER A 79 -4.56 5.87 4.31
N LEU A 80 -4.98 7.04 4.80
CA LEU A 80 -4.81 7.40 6.21
C LEU A 80 -5.54 6.40 7.13
N GLY A 81 -6.75 5.98 6.74
CA GLY A 81 -7.52 4.97 7.47
C GLY A 81 -6.84 3.59 7.52
N ALA A 82 -5.89 3.30 6.63
CA ALA A 82 -5.11 2.07 6.68
C ALA A 82 -3.95 2.12 7.70
N HIS A 83 -3.55 3.30 8.17
CA HIS A 83 -2.41 3.44 9.09
C HIS A 83 -2.74 3.12 10.56
N TYR A 84 -4.01 2.84 10.91
CA TYR A 84 -4.39 2.50 12.28
C TYR A 84 -3.73 1.22 12.82
N CYS A 85 -3.27 0.34 11.93
CA CYS A 85 -2.54 -0.90 12.25
C CYS A 85 -1.09 -0.87 11.73
N PHE A 86 -0.50 0.33 11.59
CA PHE A 86 0.82 0.48 10.97
C PHE A 86 1.93 -0.13 11.83
N GLU A 87 1.88 0.01 13.15
CA GLU A 87 2.87 -0.57 14.07
C GLU A 87 2.88 -2.11 13.96
N GLU A 88 1.71 -2.73 13.93
CA GLU A 88 1.57 -4.18 13.76
C GLU A 88 2.06 -4.63 12.37
N LEU A 89 1.79 -3.84 11.33
CA LEU A 89 2.26 -4.13 9.98
C LEU A 89 3.78 -4.00 9.87
N GLU A 90 4.37 -2.93 10.39
CA GLU A 90 5.81 -2.66 10.34
C GLU A 90 6.60 -3.81 10.99
N ALA A 91 6.08 -4.36 12.10
CA ALA A 91 6.68 -5.50 12.79
C ALA A 91 6.73 -6.80 11.96
N ILE A 92 5.85 -6.96 10.97
CA ILE A 92 5.73 -8.19 10.16
C ILE A 92 5.96 -7.96 8.65
N SER A 93 6.28 -6.72 8.25
CA SER A 93 6.41 -6.35 6.84
C SER A 93 7.67 -6.95 6.21
N ALA A 94 7.52 -7.47 5.00
CA ALA A 94 8.61 -8.06 4.23
C ALA A 94 9.38 -7.05 3.38
N LEU A 95 8.87 -5.82 3.29
CA LEU A 95 9.46 -4.67 2.62
C LEU A 95 9.48 -3.46 3.57
N PRO A 96 10.43 -2.53 3.38
CA PRO A 96 10.34 -1.20 3.98
C PRO A 96 9.07 -0.46 3.55
#